data_AF-A0A916LV92-F1
#
_entry.id   AF-A0A916LV92-F1
#
_cell.length_a   1.000
_cell.length_b   1.000
_cell.length_c   1.000
_cell.angle_alpha   90.00
_cell.angle_beta   90.00
_cell.angle_gamma   90.00
#
_symmetry.space_group_name_H-M   'P 1'
#
loop_
_entity.id
_entity.type
_entity.pdbx_description
1 polymer ?
#
loop_
_entity_poly.entity_id
_entity_poly.type
_entity_poly.pdbx_seq_one_letter_code
_entity_poly.pdbx_strand_id
1 'polypeptide(L)'
;MRHLGVWLGTIALSTAAYGGDSPYAATVVSYSPGLVPDPQYTNPGASLGEPERFTGEVFQFPGCVTPFNPPFGPEEIVSVGGTGSLILGFDHPVVDDPQNPFGLDFIVFGNAGFTDVDYPIGQTTPGGAMFGVGAAARVSVSADGLVWHALGGSVDALYPSLGYSDLTDAYAPAPGAVPSDFTKPVNPALLPGGMNFGQLVAAYDGSGGGTGFDFGPTGLPSVSYIRFENLADGQVAFEIDGVSDVTPVPSPSALFPLMLYVTAWRRRRAHR
;
A
#
# COMPACT_ATOMS: atom_id res chain seq x y z
N MET A 1 44.46 -57.82 -11.37
CA MET A 1 43.14 -57.23 -11.03
C MET A 1 43.39 -56.03 -10.12
N ARG A 2 43.25 -54.81 -10.65
CA ARG A 2 43.40 -53.55 -9.91
C ARG A 2 42.05 -52.86 -9.96
N HIS A 3 41.38 -52.68 -8.82
CA HIS A 3 40.14 -51.92 -8.73
C HIS A 3 40.47 -50.50 -8.26
N LEU A 4 40.25 -49.52 -9.15
CA LEU A 4 40.20 -48.10 -8.80
C LEU A 4 38.84 -47.83 -8.14
N GLY A 5 38.86 -47.35 -6.90
CA GLY A 5 37.69 -46.77 -6.24
C GLY A 5 37.53 -45.31 -6.65
N VAL A 6 36.41 -44.97 -7.28
CA VAL A 6 36.01 -43.59 -7.59
C VAL A 6 35.25 -43.04 -6.38
N TRP A 7 35.78 -41.98 -5.76
CA TRP A 7 35.09 -41.20 -4.74
C TRP A 7 34.21 -40.16 -5.43
N LEU A 8 32.89 -40.25 -5.24
CA LEU A 8 31.93 -39.20 -5.60
C LEU A 8 31.82 -38.24 -4.42
N GLY A 9 32.44 -37.06 -4.53
CA GLY A 9 32.24 -35.95 -3.61
C GLY A 9 30.92 -35.25 -3.93
N THR A 10 29.99 -35.25 -2.98
CA THR A 10 28.77 -34.43 -3.01
C THR A 10 29.14 -32.98 -2.71
N ILE A 11 28.95 -32.10 -3.69
CA ILE A 11 28.98 -30.64 -3.48
C ILE A 11 27.56 -30.25 -3.04
N ALA A 12 27.40 -29.89 -1.77
CA ALA A 12 26.19 -29.24 -1.29
C ALA A 12 26.24 -27.76 -1.69
N LEU A 13 25.38 -27.36 -2.63
CA LEU A 13 25.10 -25.95 -2.89
C LEU A 13 24.12 -25.46 -1.83
N SER A 14 24.63 -24.66 -0.88
CA SER A 14 23.79 -23.89 0.03
C SER A 14 23.18 -22.72 -0.75
N THR A 15 21.91 -22.82 -1.12
CA THR A 15 21.14 -21.66 -1.57
C THR A 15 20.79 -20.84 -0.33
N ALA A 16 21.51 -19.75 -0.09
CA ALA A 16 21.03 -18.71 0.80
C ALA A 16 19.72 -18.16 0.20
N ALA A 17 18.61 -18.34 0.91
CA ALA A 17 17.39 -17.63 0.59
C ALA A 17 17.66 -16.15 0.86
N TYR A 18 17.81 -15.35 -0.19
CA TYR A 18 17.60 -13.91 -0.09
C TYR A 18 16.14 -13.72 0.33
N GLY A 19 15.90 -13.09 1.49
CA GLY A 19 14.57 -12.58 1.79
C GLY A 19 14.20 -11.59 0.68
N GLY A 20 13.01 -11.73 0.09
CA GLY A 20 12.55 -10.79 -0.93
C GLY A 20 12.33 -9.40 -0.32
N ASP A 21 12.47 -8.38 -1.15
CA ASP A 21 12.20 -6.99 -0.78
C ASP A 21 10.73 -6.85 -0.32
N SER A 22 10.50 -6.11 0.78
CA SER A 22 9.15 -5.85 1.29
C SER A 22 8.48 -4.80 0.41
N PRO A 23 7.22 -4.95 -0.05
CA PRO A 23 6.55 -3.95 -0.87
C PRO A 23 6.12 -2.70 -0.08
N TYR A 24 6.62 -2.52 1.14
CA TYR A 24 6.18 -1.47 2.07
C TYR A 24 7.37 -0.61 2.51
N ALA A 25 7.07 0.61 2.95
CA ALA A 25 8.05 1.45 3.61
C ALA A 25 8.72 0.70 4.78
N ALA A 26 10.05 0.70 4.80
CA ALA A 26 10.86 -0.11 5.70
C ALA A 26 11.59 0.72 6.76
N THR A 27 11.73 2.04 6.54
CA THR A 27 12.50 2.91 7.42
C THR A 27 11.83 4.27 7.64
N VAL A 28 11.87 4.76 8.88
CA VAL A 28 11.63 6.17 9.20
C VAL A 28 12.97 6.91 9.05
N VAL A 29 13.08 7.74 8.03
CA VAL A 29 14.28 8.54 7.78
C VAL A 29 14.31 9.77 8.69
N SER A 30 13.15 10.41 8.86
CA SER A 30 12.98 11.51 9.81
C SER A 30 11.52 11.69 10.18
N TYR A 31 11.27 12.13 11.41
CA TYR A 31 9.94 12.53 11.87
C TYR A 31 10.05 13.81 12.69
N SER A 32 9.25 14.80 12.32
CA SER A 32 8.99 16.01 13.08
C SER A 32 7.49 16.06 13.37
N PRO A 33 7.05 15.83 14.62
CA PRO A 33 5.62 15.78 14.96
C PRO A 33 4.86 17.08 14.65
N GLY A 34 5.55 18.22 14.55
CA GLY A 34 4.93 19.52 14.32
C GLY A 34 4.19 20.06 15.55
N LEU A 35 3.29 21.01 15.29
CA LEU A 35 2.42 21.64 16.27
C LEU A 35 1.22 20.75 16.55
N VAL A 36 1.06 20.40 17.82
CA VAL A 36 -0.14 19.75 18.35
C VAL A 36 -0.47 18.46 17.56
N PRO A 37 0.49 17.53 17.40
CA PRO A 37 0.12 16.18 16.97
C PRO A 37 -0.85 15.60 17.99
N ASP A 38 -1.65 14.62 17.59
CA ASP A 38 -2.32 13.80 18.59
C ASP A 38 -1.24 13.08 19.43
N PRO A 39 -1.17 13.30 20.76
CA PRO A 39 -0.13 12.73 21.59
C PRO A 39 -0.15 11.19 21.62
N GLN A 40 -1.27 10.55 21.26
CA GLN A 40 -1.39 9.09 21.22
C GLN A 40 -0.74 8.46 19.97
N TYR A 41 -0.54 9.24 18.90
CA TYR A 41 -0.07 8.76 17.58
C TYR A 41 1.30 9.33 17.22
N THR A 42 2.22 9.45 18.18
CA THR A 42 3.56 10.06 17.96
C THR A 42 4.68 9.05 17.72
N ASN A 43 4.34 7.76 17.55
CA ASN A 43 5.30 6.73 17.16
C ASN A 43 5.37 6.63 15.62
N PRO A 44 6.41 7.15 14.95
CA PRO A 44 6.50 7.06 13.50
C PRO A 44 6.73 5.63 12.99
N GLY A 45 7.16 4.71 13.86
CA GLY A 45 7.31 3.30 13.52
C GLY A 45 5.98 2.60 13.19
N ALA A 46 4.84 3.17 13.61
CA ALA A 46 3.50 2.68 13.25
C ALA A 46 3.25 2.72 11.73
N SER A 47 3.96 3.59 11.00
CA SER A 47 3.81 3.73 9.53
C SER A 47 4.71 2.82 8.69
N LEU A 48 5.37 1.84 9.30
CA LEU A 48 6.28 0.92 8.63
C LEU A 48 5.65 -0.45 8.43
N GLY A 49 6.00 -1.12 7.34
CA GLY A 49 5.47 -2.43 7.02
C GLY A 49 4.06 -2.38 6.45
N GLU A 50 3.36 -3.50 6.56
CA GLU A 50 2.03 -3.67 6.00
C GLU A 50 1.00 -2.75 6.69
N PRO A 51 0.11 -2.07 5.94
CA PRO A 51 -1.01 -1.30 6.50
C PRO A 51 -1.93 -2.15 7.38
N GLU A 52 -2.62 -1.49 8.31
CA GLU A 52 -3.41 -2.18 9.32
C GLU A 52 -4.63 -2.93 8.72
N ARG A 53 -4.89 -4.13 9.25
CA ARG A 53 -6.03 -4.98 8.86
C ARG A 53 -7.04 -5.14 9.99
N PHE A 54 -6.65 -4.89 11.23
CA PHE A 54 -7.51 -5.08 12.39
C PHE A 54 -7.16 -4.02 13.45
N THR A 55 -8.17 -3.35 13.99
CA THR A 55 -7.96 -2.13 14.79
C THR A 55 -8.75 -2.17 16.08
N GLY A 56 -8.33 -1.34 17.04
CA GLY A 56 -9.10 -1.02 18.24
C GLY A 56 -8.94 -2.00 19.40
N GLU A 57 -7.98 -2.94 19.32
CA GLU A 57 -7.70 -3.94 20.35
C GLU A 57 -7.33 -3.28 21.67
N VAL A 58 -6.48 -2.24 21.62
CA VAL A 58 -6.04 -1.47 22.79
C VAL A 58 -7.21 -0.75 23.47
N PHE A 59 -8.23 -0.38 22.70
CA PHE A 59 -9.43 0.32 23.18
C PHE A 59 -10.58 -0.62 23.55
N GLN A 60 -10.38 -1.94 23.46
CA GLN A 60 -11.41 -2.96 23.72
C GLN A 60 -12.62 -2.85 22.77
N PHE A 61 -12.40 -2.28 21.58
CA PHE A 61 -13.35 -2.26 20.47
C PHE A 61 -12.71 -2.87 19.20
N PRO A 62 -12.29 -4.15 19.26
CA PRO A 62 -11.61 -4.81 18.15
C PRO A 62 -12.53 -4.97 16.93
N GLY A 63 -12.03 -4.67 15.75
CA GLY A 63 -12.74 -4.88 14.49
C GLY A 63 -11.82 -4.86 13.28
N CYS A 64 -12.28 -5.43 12.17
CA CYS A 64 -11.53 -5.35 10.92
C CYS A 64 -11.40 -3.91 10.46
N VAL A 65 -10.25 -3.57 9.87
CA VAL A 65 -10.11 -2.36 9.09
C VAL A 65 -10.99 -2.49 7.85
N THR A 66 -11.96 -1.59 7.72
CA THR A 66 -12.84 -1.49 6.55
C THR A 66 -13.00 -0.03 6.16
N PRO A 67 -13.57 0.25 4.98
CA PRO A 67 -13.86 1.62 4.60
C PRO A 67 -14.83 2.36 5.53
N PHE A 68 -15.44 1.70 6.52
CA PHE A 68 -16.30 2.32 7.54
C PHE A 68 -15.69 2.24 8.96
N ASN A 69 -14.59 1.50 9.13
CA ASN A 69 -13.86 1.31 10.37
C ASN A 69 -12.35 1.41 10.07
N PRO A 70 -11.83 2.61 9.77
CA PRO A 70 -10.41 2.81 9.46
C PRO A 70 -9.54 2.55 10.70
N PRO A 71 -8.21 2.39 10.56
CA PRO A 71 -7.33 2.20 11.71
C PRO A 71 -7.34 3.43 12.63
N PHE A 72 -7.33 3.19 13.95
CA PHE A 72 -7.39 4.24 14.97
C PHE A 72 -6.57 3.93 16.23
N GLY A 73 -5.82 2.83 16.27
CA GLY A 73 -5.00 2.45 17.41
C GLY A 73 -3.67 3.22 17.49
N PRO A 74 -3.10 3.38 18.70
CA PRO A 74 -1.87 4.14 18.92
C PRO A 74 -0.61 3.55 18.26
N GLU A 75 -0.64 2.28 17.87
CA GLU A 75 0.46 1.58 17.19
C GLU A 75 0.16 1.35 15.69
N GLU A 76 -0.98 1.83 15.20
CA GLU A 76 -1.49 1.57 13.85
C GLU A 76 -1.32 2.80 12.94
N ILE A 77 -1.22 4.01 13.52
CA ILE A 77 -1.13 5.28 12.78
C ILE A 77 -0.14 6.24 13.44
N VAL A 78 0.47 7.10 12.62
CA VAL A 78 1.28 8.25 13.08
C VAL A 78 0.62 9.57 12.67
N SER A 79 0.53 10.51 13.61
CA SER A 79 -0.02 11.84 13.39
C SER A 79 1.09 12.86 13.05
N VAL A 80 0.85 13.67 12.03
CA VAL A 80 1.72 14.78 11.60
C VAL A 80 0.97 16.09 11.80
N GLY A 81 1.26 16.75 12.92
CA GLY A 81 0.67 18.04 13.28
C GLY A 81 1.12 19.20 12.37
N GLY A 82 0.52 20.37 12.54
CA GLY A 82 0.81 21.56 11.71
C GLY A 82 2.29 21.88 11.65
N THR A 83 2.84 22.21 10.47
CA THR A 83 4.28 22.39 10.20
C THR A 83 5.16 21.14 10.43
N GLY A 84 4.56 20.00 10.77
CA GLY A 84 5.25 18.72 10.94
C GLY A 84 5.60 18.05 9.62
N SER A 85 6.43 17.02 9.71
CA SER A 85 6.82 16.22 8.55
C SER A 85 7.18 14.79 8.93
N LEU A 86 7.01 13.89 7.97
CA LEU A 86 7.43 12.49 8.03
C LEU A 86 8.16 12.13 6.74
N ILE A 87 9.31 11.48 6.83
CA ILE A 87 10.01 10.90 5.69
C ILE A 87 10.14 9.40 5.92
N LEU A 88 9.58 8.64 4.99
CA LEU A 88 9.67 7.19 4.93
C LEU A 88 10.58 6.77 3.77
N GLY A 89 11.28 5.65 3.94
CA GLY A 89 12.14 5.05 2.94
C GLY A 89 11.83 3.58 2.71
N PHE A 90 11.81 3.17 1.44
CA PHE A 90 11.75 1.76 1.04
C PHE A 90 13.13 1.11 1.11
N ASP A 91 13.18 -0.21 1.28
CA ASP A 91 14.41 -1.01 1.20
C ASP A 91 14.85 -1.28 -0.26
N HIS A 92 14.00 -0.94 -1.22
CA HIS A 92 14.23 -0.99 -2.65
C HIS A 92 13.75 0.31 -3.33
N PRO A 93 14.18 0.61 -4.57
CA PRO A 93 13.61 1.72 -5.34
C PRO A 93 12.22 1.33 -5.89
N VAL A 94 11.21 2.15 -5.61
CA VAL A 94 9.89 2.13 -6.27
C VAL A 94 10.08 2.62 -7.70
N VAL A 95 9.58 1.89 -8.69
CA VAL A 95 9.81 2.17 -10.12
C VAL A 95 8.55 2.76 -10.75
N ASP A 96 8.72 3.79 -11.60
CA ASP A 96 7.68 4.23 -12.54
C ASP A 96 7.57 3.16 -13.65
N ASP A 97 6.77 2.12 -13.38
CA ASP A 97 6.56 1.00 -14.29
C ASP A 97 5.32 1.25 -15.14
N PRO A 98 5.41 1.22 -16.49
CA PRO A 98 4.25 1.36 -17.36
C PRO A 98 3.19 0.25 -17.20
N GLN A 99 3.49 -0.82 -16.45
CA GLN A 99 2.57 -1.90 -16.08
C GLN A 99 1.88 -1.67 -14.73
N ASN A 100 2.22 -0.61 -14.01
CA ASN A 100 1.51 -0.19 -12.82
C ASN A 100 0.04 0.12 -13.15
N PRO A 101 -0.94 -0.49 -12.46
CA PRO A 101 -2.35 -0.22 -12.69
C PRO A 101 -2.68 1.27 -12.57
N PHE A 102 -3.37 1.78 -13.59
CA PHE A 102 -3.76 3.20 -13.71
C PHE A 102 -2.59 4.19 -13.76
N GLY A 103 -1.35 3.72 -13.91
CA GLY A 103 -0.13 4.55 -13.88
C GLY A 103 0.22 5.09 -12.50
N LEU A 104 -0.18 4.39 -11.43
CA LEU A 104 0.10 4.77 -10.05
C LEU A 104 1.28 3.96 -9.51
N ASP A 105 2.25 4.61 -8.89
CA ASP A 105 3.52 3.98 -8.52
C ASP A 105 3.58 3.57 -7.05
N PHE A 106 2.86 4.26 -6.17
CA PHE A 106 2.77 3.91 -4.76
C PHE A 106 1.41 4.28 -4.18
N ILE A 107 1.07 3.70 -3.02
CA ILE A 107 -0.20 3.91 -2.34
C ILE A 107 0.06 4.37 -0.90
N VAL A 108 -0.67 5.38 -0.45
CA VAL A 108 -0.63 5.88 0.93
C VAL A 108 -1.92 5.53 1.65
N PHE A 109 -1.79 4.97 2.85
CA PHE A 109 -2.89 4.58 3.73
C PHE A 109 -2.95 5.53 4.93
N GLY A 110 -4.16 5.92 5.32
CA GLY A 110 -4.44 6.83 6.43
C GLY A 110 -5.62 6.34 7.28
N ASN A 111 -6.10 7.17 8.19
CA ASN A 111 -7.19 6.83 9.13
C ASN A 111 -8.58 7.32 8.67
N ALA A 112 -8.72 7.79 7.43
CA ALA A 112 -10.00 8.28 6.95
C ALA A 112 -10.94 7.14 6.52
N GLY A 113 -12.23 7.29 6.83
CA GLY A 113 -13.29 6.33 6.52
C GLY A 113 -14.55 6.99 5.96
N PHE A 114 -15.39 6.26 5.24
CA PHE A 114 -16.70 6.73 4.80
C PHE A 114 -17.67 6.87 5.96
N THR A 115 -18.39 7.99 6.00
CA THR A 115 -19.55 8.14 6.87
C THR A 115 -20.66 7.18 6.43
N ASP A 116 -21.10 6.35 7.35
CA ASP A 116 -22.29 5.51 7.19
C ASP A 116 -23.56 6.37 7.23
N VAL A 117 -24.44 6.20 6.26
CA VAL A 117 -25.69 6.96 6.15
C VAL A 117 -26.66 6.64 7.30
N ASP A 118 -26.64 5.41 7.81
CA ASP A 118 -27.48 4.96 8.92
C ASP A 118 -26.75 3.83 9.68
N TYR A 119 -25.75 4.20 10.49
CA TYR A 119 -24.93 3.24 11.21
C TYR A 119 -25.78 2.18 11.95
N PRO A 120 -25.45 0.87 11.83
CA PRO A 120 -24.24 0.28 11.24
C PRO A 120 -24.49 -0.43 9.90
N ILE A 121 -25.28 0.12 8.97
CA ILE A 121 -25.65 -0.62 7.74
C ILE A 121 -24.51 -0.74 6.71
N GLY A 122 -23.42 0.00 6.88
CA GLY A 122 -22.28 -0.01 5.96
C GLY A 122 -22.64 0.56 4.59
N GLN A 123 -23.32 1.70 4.55
CA GLN A 123 -23.67 2.37 3.29
C GLN A 123 -23.11 3.79 3.26
N THR A 124 -22.35 4.12 2.21
CA THR A 124 -21.78 5.46 2.07
C THR A 124 -22.89 6.48 1.85
N THR A 125 -22.71 7.69 2.38
CA THR A 125 -23.61 8.81 2.04
C THR A 125 -23.64 9.05 0.52
N PRO A 126 -24.73 9.64 -0.03
CA PRO A 126 -24.80 9.92 -1.48
C PRO A 126 -23.64 10.76 -2.03
N GLY A 127 -23.02 11.59 -1.19
CA GLY A 127 -21.86 12.41 -1.54
C GLY A 127 -20.50 11.74 -1.28
N GLY A 128 -20.46 10.52 -0.74
CA GLY A 128 -19.21 9.86 -0.35
C GLY A 128 -18.48 10.59 0.79
N ALA A 129 -19.22 11.23 1.70
CA ALA A 129 -18.64 11.93 2.84
C ALA A 129 -17.73 11.01 3.67
N MET A 130 -16.62 11.56 4.14
CA MET A 130 -15.63 10.86 4.93
C MET A 130 -15.44 11.52 6.29
N PHE A 131 -15.12 10.73 7.30
CA PHE A 131 -14.63 11.17 8.61
C PHE A 131 -13.15 10.80 8.75
N GLY A 132 -12.47 11.36 9.75
CA GLY A 132 -11.04 11.12 9.97
C GLY A 132 -10.12 11.86 8.98
N VAL A 133 -10.67 12.52 7.95
CA VAL A 133 -9.89 13.32 6.99
C VAL A 133 -9.14 14.44 7.71
N GLY A 134 -7.81 14.41 7.64
CA GLY A 134 -6.93 15.36 8.29
C GLY A 134 -6.63 16.62 7.47
N ALA A 135 -5.53 17.29 7.84
CA ALA A 135 -4.98 18.41 7.10
C ALA A 135 -4.49 17.98 5.71
N ALA A 136 -4.52 18.92 4.75
CA ALA A 136 -3.90 18.70 3.46
C ALA A 136 -2.38 18.53 3.61
N ALA A 137 -1.87 17.36 3.23
CA ALA A 137 -0.45 17.08 3.20
C ALA A 137 0.15 17.45 1.83
N ARG A 138 1.35 18.04 1.83
CA ARG A 138 2.20 18.02 0.64
C ARG A 138 2.95 16.69 0.62
N VAL A 139 2.73 15.91 -0.43
CA VAL A 139 3.48 14.68 -0.71
C VAL A 139 4.61 15.01 -1.68
N SER A 140 5.81 14.54 -1.39
CA SER A 140 6.98 14.69 -2.26
C SER A 140 7.79 13.41 -2.31
N VAL A 141 8.43 13.15 -3.44
CA VAL A 141 9.29 11.97 -3.64
C VAL A 141 10.73 12.35 -3.90
N SER A 142 11.64 11.44 -3.59
CA SER A 142 13.08 11.61 -3.84
C SER A 142 13.75 10.28 -4.12
N ALA A 143 14.72 10.28 -5.04
CA ALA A 143 15.60 9.14 -5.28
C ALA A 143 16.77 9.09 -4.28
N ASP A 144 17.20 10.23 -3.74
CA ASP A 144 18.43 10.37 -2.95
C ASP A 144 18.22 10.94 -1.53
N GLY A 145 17.00 11.38 -1.22
CA GLY A 145 16.65 12.03 0.05
C GLY A 145 17.07 13.50 0.12
N LEU A 146 17.64 14.06 -0.96
CA LEU A 146 18.18 15.41 -1.03
C LEU A 146 17.35 16.30 -1.96
N VAL A 147 17.02 15.80 -3.16
CA VAL A 147 16.22 16.53 -4.15
C VAL A 147 14.78 16.02 -4.11
N TRP A 148 13.85 16.93 -3.85
CA TRP A 148 12.44 16.59 -3.60
C TRP A 148 11.54 17.13 -4.70
N HIS A 149 10.67 16.25 -5.22
CA HIS A 149 9.70 16.56 -6.25
C HIS A 149 8.29 16.46 -5.65
N ALA A 150 7.57 17.58 -5.59
CA ALA A 150 6.21 17.60 -5.07
C ALA A 150 5.23 16.94 -6.06
N LEU A 151 4.33 16.13 -5.53
CA LEU A 151 3.26 15.48 -6.28
C LEU A 151 1.92 16.20 -6.05
N GLY A 152 0.98 15.96 -6.96
CA GLY A 152 -0.43 16.28 -6.73
C GLY A 152 -1.13 15.18 -5.94
N GLY A 153 -2.24 15.51 -5.27
CA GLY A 153 -3.04 14.56 -4.51
C GLY A 153 -3.16 14.92 -3.03
N SER A 154 -3.82 14.05 -2.26
CA SER A 154 -4.03 14.15 -0.81
C SER A 154 -3.83 12.78 -0.19
N VAL A 155 -3.29 12.69 1.03
CA VAL A 155 -3.09 11.39 1.71
C VAL A 155 -4.41 10.70 2.03
N ASP A 156 -5.42 11.46 2.45
CA ASP A 156 -6.77 10.97 2.78
C ASP A 156 -7.77 11.15 1.63
N ALA A 157 -7.43 10.70 0.42
CA ALA A 157 -8.36 10.74 -0.70
C ALA A 157 -9.43 9.62 -0.63
N LEU A 158 -10.27 9.55 -1.67
CA LEU A 158 -11.55 8.83 -1.75
C LEU A 158 -11.51 7.28 -1.65
N TYR A 159 -10.48 6.67 -1.04
CA TYR A 159 -10.35 5.21 -0.94
C TYR A 159 -9.83 4.74 0.44
N PRO A 160 -10.65 4.79 1.51
CA PRO A 160 -10.30 4.20 2.81
C PRO A 160 -9.79 2.74 2.74
N SER A 161 -8.98 2.34 3.71
CA SER A 161 -8.41 0.99 3.77
C SER A 161 -9.49 -0.11 3.89
N LEU A 162 -9.26 -1.26 3.26
CA LEU A 162 -10.06 -2.47 3.37
C LEU A 162 -9.12 -3.63 3.67
N GLY A 163 -9.15 -4.18 4.89
CA GLY A 163 -8.20 -5.21 5.32
C GLY A 163 -8.48 -6.61 4.77
N TYR A 164 -9.71 -6.91 4.32
CA TYR A 164 -10.06 -8.24 3.82
C TYR A 164 -11.14 -8.14 2.74
N SER A 165 -10.99 -8.90 1.65
CA SER A 165 -11.90 -8.83 0.50
C SER A 165 -13.12 -9.76 0.61
N ASP A 166 -13.15 -10.65 1.59
CA ASP A 166 -14.25 -11.60 1.81
C ASP A 166 -15.22 -11.19 2.91
N LEU A 167 -15.06 -10.00 3.49
CA LEU A 167 -15.99 -9.48 4.50
C LEU A 167 -17.35 -9.19 3.88
N THR A 168 -18.39 -9.53 4.63
CA THR A 168 -19.79 -9.20 4.30
C THR A 168 -20.40 -8.19 5.27
N ASP A 169 -19.66 -7.83 6.33
CA ASP A 169 -20.05 -6.88 7.37
C ASP A 169 -19.00 -5.76 7.45
N ALA A 170 -19.44 -4.51 7.36
CA ALA A 170 -18.59 -3.33 7.41
C ALA A 170 -17.93 -3.13 8.78
N TYR A 171 -18.45 -3.75 9.83
CA TYR A 171 -17.95 -3.64 11.21
C TYR A 171 -17.60 -5.02 11.77
N ALA A 172 -17.10 -5.92 10.91
CA ALA A 172 -16.82 -7.30 11.26
C ALA A 172 -15.84 -7.40 12.46
N PRO A 173 -16.23 -8.06 13.58
CA PRO A 173 -15.39 -8.15 14.78
C PRO A 173 -14.33 -9.25 14.71
N ALA A 174 -14.25 -9.97 13.58
CA ALA A 174 -13.32 -11.07 13.37
C ALA A 174 -12.69 -10.96 11.97
N PRO A 175 -11.38 -11.23 11.84
CA PRO A 175 -10.68 -11.22 10.55
C PRO A 175 -11.36 -12.04 9.45
N GLY A 176 -11.28 -11.54 8.21
CA GLY A 176 -11.62 -12.31 7.02
C GLY A 176 -10.58 -13.40 6.73
N ALA A 177 -10.91 -14.32 5.83
CA ALA A 177 -9.99 -15.37 5.38
C ALA A 177 -9.18 -14.95 4.15
N VAL A 178 -9.59 -13.90 3.45
CA VAL A 178 -8.94 -13.42 2.22
C VAL A 178 -8.44 -12.00 2.43
N PRO A 179 -7.15 -11.82 2.75
CA PRO A 179 -6.54 -10.50 2.78
C PRO A 179 -6.70 -9.79 1.43
N SER A 180 -7.04 -8.51 1.48
CA SER A 180 -6.95 -7.62 0.31
C SER A 180 -5.48 -7.37 -0.08
N ASP A 181 -5.26 -6.92 -1.31
CA ASP A 181 -3.95 -6.58 -1.83
C ASP A 181 -3.64 -5.09 -1.63
N PHE A 182 -2.79 -4.78 -0.65
CA PHE A 182 -2.32 -3.41 -0.38
C PHE A 182 -1.31 -2.88 -1.42
N THR A 183 -0.92 -3.67 -2.41
CA THR A 183 -0.06 -3.22 -3.54
C THR A 183 -0.88 -2.97 -4.81
N LYS A 184 -2.20 -3.20 -4.76
CA LYS A 184 -3.12 -2.94 -5.87
C LYS A 184 -3.92 -1.67 -5.59
N PRO A 185 -3.82 -0.62 -6.41
CA PRO A 185 -4.60 0.60 -6.20
C PRO A 185 -6.08 0.39 -6.58
N VAL A 186 -6.97 1.12 -5.91
CA VAL A 186 -8.38 1.25 -6.34
C VAL A 186 -8.43 2.03 -7.66
N ASN A 187 -9.36 1.68 -8.54
CA ASN A 187 -9.59 2.43 -9.78
C ASN A 187 -9.87 3.91 -9.47
N PRO A 188 -9.03 4.86 -9.94
CA PRO A 188 -9.20 6.28 -9.65
C PRO A 188 -10.50 6.90 -10.19
N ALA A 189 -11.20 6.21 -11.09
CA ALA A 189 -12.50 6.61 -11.60
C ALA A 189 -13.69 6.12 -10.75
N LEU A 190 -13.45 5.39 -9.65
CA LEU A 190 -14.50 4.92 -8.75
C LEU A 190 -15.17 6.11 -8.04
N LEU A 191 -16.51 6.12 -8.07
CA LEU A 191 -17.33 7.08 -7.33
C LEU A 191 -18.15 6.32 -6.27
N PRO A 192 -17.70 6.31 -5.00
CA PRO A 192 -18.24 5.40 -3.98
C PRO A 192 -19.58 5.85 -3.37
N GLY A 193 -20.07 7.06 -3.68
CA GLY A 193 -21.27 7.63 -3.06
C GLY A 193 -22.54 6.77 -3.26
N GLY A 194 -23.24 6.49 -2.17
CA GLY A 194 -24.46 5.68 -2.13
C GLY A 194 -24.26 4.17 -2.19
N MET A 195 -23.02 3.67 -2.34
CA MET A 195 -22.72 2.24 -2.36
C MET A 195 -22.90 1.61 -0.97
N ASN A 196 -23.49 0.42 -0.93
CA ASN A 196 -23.41 -0.44 0.26
C ASN A 196 -22.06 -1.16 0.32
N PHE A 197 -21.76 -1.76 1.47
CA PHE A 197 -20.47 -2.41 1.73
C PHE A 197 -20.10 -3.47 0.69
N GLY A 198 -21.04 -4.36 0.34
CA GLY A 198 -20.78 -5.40 -0.67
C GLY A 198 -20.48 -4.83 -2.07
N GLN A 199 -21.14 -3.72 -2.46
CA GLN A 199 -20.84 -3.01 -3.69
C GLN A 199 -19.45 -2.37 -3.65
N LEU A 200 -19.07 -1.82 -2.50
CA LEU A 200 -17.76 -1.19 -2.30
C LEU A 200 -16.62 -2.22 -2.37
N VAL A 201 -16.76 -3.35 -1.65
CA VAL A 201 -15.80 -4.47 -1.70
C VAL A 201 -15.64 -4.99 -3.15
N ALA A 202 -16.74 -5.16 -3.87
CA ALA A 202 -16.69 -5.57 -5.28
C ALA A 202 -16.01 -4.51 -6.16
N ALA A 203 -16.24 -3.22 -5.91
CA ALA A 203 -15.65 -2.12 -6.66
C ALA A 203 -14.14 -1.93 -6.38
N TYR A 204 -13.66 -2.32 -5.20
CA TYR A 204 -12.24 -2.34 -4.86
C TYR A 204 -11.50 -3.46 -5.61
N ASP A 205 -12.21 -4.48 -6.11
CA ASP A 205 -11.65 -5.54 -6.95
C ASP A 205 -10.43 -6.22 -6.32
N GLY A 206 -10.47 -6.44 -5.00
CA GLY A 206 -9.37 -7.03 -4.23
C GLY A 206 -8.27 -6.06 -3.82
N SER A 207 -8.34 -4.77 -4.19
CA SER A 207 -7.49 -3.72 -3.60
C SER A 207 -7.72 -3.58 -2.10
N GLY A 208 -6.66 -3.26 -1.37
CA GLY A 208 -6.72 -2.88 0.04
C GLY A 208 -7.08 -1.42 0.30
N GLY A 209 -7.41 -0.63 -0.72
CA GLY A 209 -7.70 0.80 -0.59
C GLY A 209 -6.47 1.68 -0.72
N GLY A 210 -6.48 2.81 -0.02
CA GLY A 210 -5.43 3.82 0.00
C GLY A 210 -5.46 4.77 -1.20
N THR A 211 -4.77 5.90 -1.05
CA THR A 211 -4.60 6.88 -2.13
C THR A 211 -3.38 6.55 -2.98
N GLY A 212 -3.60 6.26 -4.27
CA GLY A 212 -2.50 6.07 -5.22
C GLY A 212 -1.88 7.37 -5.70
N PHE A 213 -0.58 7.35 -5.97
CA PHE A 213 0.20 8.48 -6.49
C PHE A 213 1.04 8.07 -7.70
N ASP A 214 1.07 8.95 -8.71
CA ASP A 214 1.89 8.85 -9.92
C ASP A 214 3.04 9.87 -9.81
N PHE A 215 4.29 9.40 -9.91
CA PHE A 215 5.46 10.28 -9.99
C PHE A 215 6.09 10.34 -11.38
N GLY A 216 5.60 9.61 -12.38
CA GLY A 216 6.08 9.66 -13.76
C GLY A 216 6.19 11.08 -14.35
N PRO A 217 5.26 12.03 -14.08
CA PRO A 217 5.41 13.42 -14.50
C PRO A 217 6.67 14.15 -13.99
N THR A 218 7.33 13.64 -12.94
CA THR A 218 8.60 14.18 -12.44
C THR A 218 9.79 13.82 -13.33
N GLY A 219 9.66 12.78 -14.17
CA GLY A 219 10.73 12.24 -15.02
C GLY A 219 11.75 11.38 -14.29
N LEU A 220 11.55 11.10 -12.99
CA LEU A 220 12.38 10.15 -12.24
C LEU A 220 11.99 8.71 -12.63
N PRO A 221 12.95 7.83 -12.95
CA PRO A 221 12.65 6.43 -13.26
C PRO A 221 12.33 5.59 -12.01
N SER A 222 12.77 6.04 -10.84
CA SER A 222 12.53 5.39 -9.56
C SER A 222 12.77 6.33 -8.39
N VAL A 223 12.14 6.07 -7.25
CA VAL A 223 12.31 6.82 -5.99
C VAL A 223 12.51 5.87 -4.82
N SER A 224 13.20 6.32 -3.76
CA SER A 224 13.39 5.51 -2.54
C SER A 224 12.77 6.14 -1.31
N TYR A 225 12.36 7.41 -1.40
CA TYR A 225 11.88 8.18 -0.26
C TYR A 225 10.60 8.92 -0.59
N ILE A 226 9.68 8.90 0.37
CA ILE A 226 8.44 9.68 0.35
C ILE A 226 8.43 10.59 1.56
N ARG A 227 8.11 11.86 1.32
CA ARG A 227 7.96 12.88 2.35
C ARG A 227 6.54 13.40 2.40
N PHE A 228 6.02 13.47 3.61
CA PHE A 228 4.75 14.11 3.95
C PHE A 228 5.04 15.37 4.75
N GLU A 229 4.47 16.49 4.35
CA GLU A 229 4.60 17.77 5.05
C GLU A 229 3.21 18.35 5.33
N ASN A 230 2.94 18.67 6.59
CA ASN A 230 1.76 19.43 6.96
C ASN A 230 2.08 20.91 6.80
N LEU A 231 1.52 21.56 5.78
CA LEU A 231 1.79 22.98 5.51
C LEU A 231 0.91 23.93 6.32
N ALA A 232 -0.06 23.42 7.08
CA ALA A 232 -0.91 24.23 7.92
C ALA A 232 -0.14 24.75 9.14
N ASP A 233 -0.38 26.00 9.52
CA ASP A 233 0.15 26.65 10.73
C ASP A 233 -0.73 26.42 11.97
N GLY A 234 -1.86 25.72 11.82
CA GLY A 234 -2.87 25.45 12.85
C GLY A 234 -2.76 24.06 13.52
N GLN A 235 -3.79 23.70 14.30
CA GLN A 235 -3.88 22.46 15.10
C GLN A 235 -4.55 21.29 14.35
N VAL A 236 -4.47 21.23 13.03
CA VAL A 236 -5.06 20.12 12.27
C VAL A 236 -3.93 19.21 11.83
N ALA A 237 -3.93 17.98 12.32
CA ALA A 237 -3.02 16.93 11.88
C ALA A 237 -3.62 16.12 10.73
N PHE A 238 -2.79 15.32 10.08
CA PHE A 238 -3.22 14.16 9.30
C PHE A 238 -2.49 12.93 9.82
N GLU A 239 -3.04 11.76 9.53
CA GLU A 239 -2.53 10.48 10.01
C GLU A 239 -2.07 9.59 8.85
N ILE A 240 -0.99 8.84 9.07
CA ILE A 240 -0.45 7.86 8.13
C ILE A 240 -0.43 6.49 8.80
N ASP A 241 -1.05 5.51 8.15
CA ASP A 241 -1.06 4.08 8.51
C ASP A 241 0.10 3.35 7.82
N GLY A 242 0.32 3.61 6.52
CA GLY A 242 1.40 2.94 5.81
C GLY A 242 1.57 3.43 4.37
N VAL A 243 2.60 2.91 3.71
CA VAL A 243 2.88 3.19 2.30
C VAL A 243 3.37 1.92 1.60
N SER A 244 2.82 1.64 0.42
CA SER A 244 3.20 0.48 -0.40
C SER A 244 3.68 0.88 -1.79
N ASP A 245 4.58 0.07 -2.35
CA ASP A 245 4.91 0.00 -3.76
C ASP A 245 3.76 -0.68 -4.51
N VAL A 246 3.41 -0.16 -5.69
CA VAL A 246 2.37 -0.75 -6.53
C VAL A 246 2.95 -1.95 -7.29
N THR A 247 2.27 -3.09 -7.18
CA THR A 247 2.69 -4.27 -7.95
C THR A 247 2.31 -4.12 -9.42
N PRO A 248 3.29 -4.16 -10.36
CA PRO A 248 2.98 -4.11 -11.79
C PRO A 248 2.20 -5.36 -12.22
N VAL A 249 1.20 -5.17 -13.11
CA VAL A 249 0.41 -6.29 -13.65
C VAL A 249 0.86 -6.58 -15.08
N PRO A 250 1.54 -7.72 -15.33
CA PRO A 250 2.05 -8.04 -16.67
C PRO A 250 0.92 -8.12 -17.69
N SER A 251 1.05 -7.40 -18.81
CA SER A 251 0.11 -7.56 -19.92
C SER A 251 0.14 -9.00 -20.44
N PRO A 252 -1.00 -9.59 -20.87
CA PRO A 252 -1.05 -10.94 -21.43
C PRO A 252 -0.05 -11.20 -22.59
N SER A 253 0.36 -10.13 -23.28
CA SER A 253 1.37 -10.12 -24.35
C SER A 253 2.77 -10.56 -23.91
N ALA A 254 3.13 -10.36 -22.63
CA ALA A 254 4.48 -10.66 -22.11
C ALA A 254 4.79 -12.17 -22.02
N LEU A 255 3.76 -13.04 -22.13
CA LEU A 255 3.91 -14.50 -22.07
C LEU A 255 4.20 -15.14 -23.44
N PHE A 256 4.15 -14.39 -24.55
CA PHE A 256 4.31 -14.94 -25.89
C PHE A 256 5.73 -15.41 -26.31
N PRO A 257 6.87 -14.87 -25.83
CA PRO A 257 8.16 -15.31 -26.35
C PRO A 257 8.56 -16.72 -25.87
N LEU A 258 7.93 -17.26 -24.81
CA LEU A 258 8.27 -18.61 -24.31
C LEU A 258 7.66 -19.75 -25.16
N MET A 259 6.52 -19.53 -25.83
CA MET A 259 5.87 -20.58 -26.64
C MET A 259 6.50 -20.79 -28.02
N LEU A 260 7.16 -19.80 -28.60
CA LEU A 260 7.80 -19.93 -29.91
C LEU A 260 9.11 -20.74 -29.86
N TYR A 261 9.78 -20.79 -28.71
CA TYR A 261 11.00 -21.61 -28.56
C TYR A 261 10.70 -23.12 -28.51
N VAL A 262 9.58 -23.52 -27.90
CA VAL A 262 9.20 -24.94 -27.76
C VAL A 262 8.77 -25.56 -29.09
N THR A 263 8.14 -24.78 -29.98
CA THR A 263 7.71 -25.27 -31.31
C THR A 263 8.85 -25.33 -32.32
N ALA A 264 9.81 -24.41 -32.27
CA ALA A 264 10.99 -24.43 -33.13
C ALA A 264 11.96 -25.59 -32.80
N TRP A 265 12.05 -25.99 -31.52
CA TRP A 265 12.92 -27.10 -31.11
C TRP A 265 12.35 -28.48 -31.49
N ARG A 266 11.01 -28.63 -31.48
CA ARG A 266 10.36 -29.88 -31.90
C ARG A 266 10.47 -30.15 -33.41
N ARG A 267 10.53 -29.11 -34.26
CA ARG A 267 10.71 -29.30 -35.71
C ARG A 267 12.12 -29.74 -36.13
N ARG A 268 13.15 -29.48 -35.33
CA ARG A 268 14.54 -29.88 -35.67
C ARG A 268 14.87 -31.34 -35.34
N ARG A 269 14.07 -32.02 -34.52
CA ARG A 269 14.25 -33.45 -34.21
C ARG A 269 13.52 -34.42 -35.14
N ALA A 270 12.66 -33.93 -36.03
CA ALA A 270 11.94 -34.76 -36.99
C ALA A 270 12.70 -35.01 -38.32
N HIS A 271 13.91 -34.47 -38.47
CA HIS A 271 14.73 -34.57 -39.68
C HIS A 271 16.16 -35.12 -39.44
N ARG A 272 16.34 -35.99 -38.46
CA ARG A 272 17.56 -36.79 -38.31
C ARG A 272 17.23 -38.23 -38.02
#